data_AF-A0A1C4YBU2-F1
#
_entry.id   AF-A0A1C4YBU2-F1
#
_cell.length_a   1.000
_cell.length_b   1.000
_cell.length_c   1.000
_cell.angle_alpha   90.00
_cell.angle_beta   90.00
_cell.angle_gamma   90.00
#
_symmetry.space_group_name_H-M   'P 1'
#
loop_
_entity.id
_entity.type
_entity.pdbx_description
1 polymer ?
#
loop_
_entity_poly.entity_id
_entity_poly.type
_entity_poly.pdbx_seq_one_letter_code
_entity_poly.pdbx_strand_id
1 'polypeptide(L)'
;TTLALAALAVLAICAADAAAEPTDTGMIKLTVNEIRRLINTLILHQNPDLNHCLRWSDWRRRHQARARQAHYTRRLNLEPQP
;
A
#
# COMPACT_ATOMS: atom_id res chain seq x y z
N THR A 1 2.60 21.25 -17.35
CA THR A 1 3.94 20.82 -16.93
C THR A 1 3.98 20.36 -15.48
N THR A 2 3.34 21.06 -14.53
CA THR A 2 3.24 20.68 -13.11
C THR A 2 2.65 19.28 -12.86
N LEU A 3 1.56 18.90 -13.52
CA LEU A 3 0.96 17.57 -13.41
C LEU A 3 1.90 16.44 -13.88
N ALA A 4 2.69 16.69 -14.92
CA ALA A 4 3.67 15.72 -15.42
C ALA A 4 4.81 15.51 -14.42
N LEU A 5 5.30 16.59 -13.79
CA LEU A 5 6.30 16.50 -12.73
C LEU A 5 5.78 15.75 -11.50
N ALA A 6 4.53 16.00 -11.10
CA ALA A 6 3.89 15.26 -10.00
C ALA A 6 3.74 13.77 -10.31
N ALA A 7 3.29 13.43 -11.52
CA ALA A 7 3.17 12.03 -11.95
C ALA A 7 4.53 11.32 -11.98
N LEU A 8 5.58 11.99 -12.49
CA LEU A 8 6.94 11.47 -12.50
C LEU A 8 7.50 11.28 -11.09
N ALA A 9 7.24 12.22 -10.17
CA ALA A 9 7.63 12.07 -8.78
C ALA A 9 6.96 10.86 -8.11
N VAL A 10 5.66 10.66 -8.34
CA VAL A 10 4.94 9.47 -7.85
C VAL A 10 5.54 8.19 -8.43
N LEU A 11 5.77 8.14 -9.74
CA LEU A 11 6.38 6.99 -10.40
C LEU A 11 7.78 6.68 -9.85
N ALA A 12 8.61 7.71 -9.64
CA ALA A 12 9.96 7.54 -9.09
C ALA A 12 9.93 6.99 -7.65
N ILE A 13 9.02 7.49 -6.80
CA ILE A 13 8.84 6.98 -5.44
C ILE A 13 8.38 5.52 -5.47
N CYS A 14 7.42 5.17 -6.34
CA CYS A 14 6.93 3.81 -6.45
C CYS A 14 7.99 2.85 -7.01
N ALA A 15 8.81 3.31 -7.97
CA ALA A 15 9.91 2.53 -8.50
C ALA A 15 11.02 2.30 -7.46
N ALA A 16 11.32 3.31 -6.63
CA ALA A 16 12.26 3.17 -5.52
C ALA A 16 11.75 2.18 -4.45
N ASP A 17 10.46 2.24 -4.09
CA ASP A 17 9.82 1.28 -3.17
C ASP A 17 9.79 -0.14 -3.74
N ALA A 18 9.58 -0.27 -5.06
CA ALA A 18 9.62 -1.56 -5.75
C ALA A 18 11.04 -2.17 -5.79
N ALA A 19 12.06 -1.32 -5.98
CA ALA A 19 13.47 -1.69 -6.04
C ALA A 19 14.11 -1.95 -4.66
N ALA A 20 13.51 -1.44 -3.58
CA ALA A 20 13.93 -1.76 -2.22
C ALA A 20 13.76 -3.27 -1.96
N GLU A 21 14.79 -3.89 -1.37
CA GLU A 21 14.71 -5.27 -0.91
C GLU A 21 13.50 -5.41 0.04
N PRO A 22 12.71 -6.47 -0.10
CA PRO A 22 11.55 -6.67 0.75
C PRO A 22 12.03 -6.81 2.19
N THR A 23 11.92 -5.73 2.95
CA THR A 23 11.98 -5.81 4.41
C THR A 23 10.78 -6.66 4.81
N ASP A 24 11.02 -7.78 5.51
CA ASP A 24 9.95 -8.66 6.01
C ASP A 24 9.19 -7.98 7.16
N THR A 25 8.53 -6.88 6.83
CA THR A 25 7.74 -6.09 7.77
C THR A 25 6.32 -6.64 7.85
N GLY A 26 6.02 -7.74 7.15
CA GLY A 26 4.66 -8.28 7.01
C GLY A 26 3.68 -7.24 6.47
N MET A 27 4.13 -6.34 5.58
CA MET A 27 3.31 -5.27 5.00
C MET A 27 3.19 -5.46 3.49
N ILE A 28 1.98 -5.28 2.94
CA ILE A 28 1.75 -5.33 1.49
C ILE A 28 2.48 -4.16 0.82
N LYS A 29 3.26 -4.38 -0.25
CA LYS A 29 3.89 -3.31 -1.06
C LYS A 29 2.84 -2.33 -1.59
N LEU A 30 3.21 -1.07 -1.82
CA LEU A 30 2.27 -0.08 -2.35
C LEU A 30 1.76 -0.54 -3.73
N THR A 31 0.48 -0.88 -3.80
CA THR A 31 -0.16 -1.29 -5.04
C THR A 31 -0.67 -0.07 -5.81
N VAL A 32 -0.90 -0.22 -7.12
CA VAL A 32 -1.52 0.82 -7.97
C VAL A 32 -2.84 1.33 -7.38
N ASN A 33 -3.63 0.45 -6.76
CA ASN A 33 -4.88 0.84 -6.12
C ASN A 33 -4.67 1.73 -4.88
N GLU A 34 -3.62 1.47 -4.11
CA GLU A 34 -3.27 2.29 -2.94
C GLU A 34 -2.72 3.65 -3.35
N ILE A 35 -1.87 3.69 -4.38
CA ILE A 35 -1.37 4.93 -4.98
C ILE A 35 -2.55 5.79 -5.47
N ARG A 36 -3.44 5.21 -6.28
CA ARG A 36 -4.62 5.92 -6.80
C ARG A 36 -5.48 6.48 -5.67
N ARG A 37 -5.69 5.71 -4.62
CA ARG A 37 -6.47 6.16 -3.46
C ARG A 37 -5.79 7.32 -2.73
N LEU A 38 -4.48 7.24 -2.49
CA LEU A 38 -3.74 8.34 -1.85
C LEU A 38 -3.82 9.61 -2.69
N ILE A 39 -3.62 9.52 -4.01
CA ILE A 39 -3.78 10.64 -4.93
C ILE A 39 -5.20 11.22 -4.84
N ASN A 40 -6.23 10.38 -4.87
CA ASN A 40 -7.62 10.85 -4.75
C ASN A 40 -7.87 11.55 -3.41
N THR A 41 -7.38 11.02 -2.29
CA THR A 41 -7.50 11.68 -0.98
C THR A 41 -6.79 13.03 -0.97
N LEU A 42 -5.63 13.13 -1.61
CA LEU A 42 -4.86 14.36 -1.66
C LEU A 42 -5.46 15.43 -2.58
N ILE A 43 -6.10 15.02 -3.68
CA ILE A 43 -6.72 15.93 -4.66
C ILE A 43 -8.13 16.38 -4.20
N LEU A 44 -8.92 15.47 -3.63
CA LEU A 44 -10.34 15.73 -3.35
C LEU A 44 -10.56 16.48 -2.03
N HIS A 45 -9.58 16.50 -1.13
CA HIS A 45 -9.69 17.19 0.16
C HIS A 45 -9.00 18.55 0.06
N GLN A 46 -9.67 19.62 0.50
CA GLN A 46 -9.12 20.99 0.42
C GLN A 46 -7.89 21.22 1.30
N ASN A 47 -7.65 20.40 2.32
CA ASN A 47 -6.44 20.44 3.15
C ASN A 47 -6.25 19.09 3.89
N PRO A 48 -5.82 18.04 3.19
CA PRO A 48 -5.67 16.73 3.79
C PRO A 48 -4.49 16.74 4.77
N ASP A 49 -4.72 16.29 6.00
CA ASP A 49 -3.62 15.99 6.92
C ASP A 49 -2.82 14.80 6.34
N LEU A 50 -1.65 15.12 5.75
CA LEU A 50 -0.80 14.16 5.08
C LEU A 50 -0.31 13.06 6.05
N ASN A 51 0.02 13.44 7.29
CA ASN A 51 0.47 12.49 8.30
C ASN A 51 -0.65 11.51 8.67
N HIS A 52 -1.87 12.02 8.81
CA HIS A 52 -3.02 11.17 9.04
C HIS A 52 -3.30 10.24 7.85
N CYS A 53 -3.24 10.75 6.61
CA CYS A 53 -3.46 9.97 5.41
C CYS A 53 -2.45 8.82 5.26
N LEU A 54 -1.17 9.11 5.49
CA LEU A 54 -0.09 8.12 5.44
C LEU A 54 -0.22 7.09 6.57
N ARG A 55 -0.43 7.53 7.82
CA ARG A 55 -0.62 6.64 8.96
C ARG A 55 -1.80 5.69 8.77
N TRP A 56 -2.90 6.20 8.22
CA TRP A 56 -4.08 5.40 7.90
C TRP A 56 -3.81 4.41 6.76
N SER A 57 -3.02 4.81 5.75
CA SER A 57 -2.55 3.90 4.70
C SER A 57 -1.73 2.74 5.27
N ASP A 58 -0.76 3.03 6.15
CA ASP A 58 0.11 2.03 6.76
C ASP A 58 -0.65 1.09 7.70
N TRP A 59 -1.58 1.62 8.48
CA TRP A 59 -2.45 0.81 9.33
C TRP A 59 -3.26 -0.19 8.50
N ARG A 60 -3.85 0.27 7.39
CA ARG A 60 -4.65 -0.57 6.51
C ARG A 60 -3.82 -1.65 5.82
N ARG A 61 -2.66 -1.28 5.26
CA ARG A 61 -1.74 -2.21 4.60
C ARG A 61 -1.31 -3.35 5.52
N ARG A 62 -0.99 -3.05 6.77
CA ARG A 62 -0.68 -4.06 7.80
C ARG A 62 -1.89 -4.95 8.11
N HIS A 63 -3.08 -4.39 8.22
CA HIS A 63 -4.29 -5.19 8.47
C HIS A 63 -4.64 -6.10 7.29
N GLN A 64 -4.45 -5.64 6.06
CA GLN A 64 -4.64 -6.48 4.87
C GLN A 64 -3.63 -7.62 4.81
N ALA A 65 -2.36 -7.37 5.15
CA ALA A 65 -1.35 -8.42 5.24
C ALA A 65 -1.73 -9.47 6.29
N ARG A 66 -2.16 -9.03 7.48
CA ARG A 66 -2.63 -9.93 8.55
C ARG A 66 -3.86 -10.73 8.12
N ALA A 67 -4.83 -10.09 7.47
CA ALA A 67 -6.01 -10.78 6.94
C ALA A 67 -5.64 -11.82 5.88
N ARG A 68 -4.69 -11.49 5.00
CA ARG A 68 -4.14 -12.41 4.00
C ARG A 68 -3.45 -13.61 4.66
N GLN A 69 -2.59 -13.36 5.66
CA GLN A 69 -1.93 -14.42 6.44
C GLN A 69 -2.94 -15.33 7.13
N ALA A 70 -3.94 -14.77 7.82
CA ALA A 70 -4.98 -15.55 8.50
C ALA A 70 -5.80 -16.38 7.49
N HIS A 71 -6.12 -15.80 6.33
CA HIS A 71 -6.83 -16.50 5.27
C HIS A 71 -6.02 -17.70 4.74
N TYR A 72 -4.74 -17.51 4.43
CA TYR A 72 -3.88 -18.60 3.96
C TYR A 72 -3.64 -19.66 5.04
N THR A 73 -3.41 -19.26 6.29
CA THR A 73 -3.27 -20.19 7.42
C THR A 73 -4.53 -21.05 7.55
N ARG A 74 -5.71 -20.42 7.49
CA ARG A 74 -6.98 -21.15 7.53
C ARG A 74 -7.13 -22.09 6.33
N ARG A 75 -6.77 -21.67 5.11
CA ARG A 75 -6.86 -22.53 3.92
C ARG A 75 -5.90 -23.72 4.00
N LEU A 76 -4.65 -23.50 4.40
CA LEU A 76 -3.65 -24.55 4.58
C LEU A 76 -4.09 -25.56 5.65
N ASN A 77 -4.73 -25.11 6.73
CA ASN A 77 -5.27 -26.00 7.76
C ASN A 77 -6.55 -26.75 7.33
N LEU A 78 -7.23 -26.28 6.27
CA LEU A 78 -8.44 -26.89 5.72
C LEU A 78 -8.15 -27.87 4.58
N GLU A 79 -6.99 -27.75 3.93
CA GLU A 79 -6.51 -28.75 2.97
C GLU A 79 -6.07 -29.99 3.77
N PRO A 80 -6.71 -31.17 3.59
CA PRO A 80 -6.26 -32.39 4.22
C PRO A 80 -4.86 -32.73 3.69
N GLN A 81 -3.92 -32.95 4.60
CA GLN A 81 -2.58 -33.43 4.27
C GLN A 81 -2.72 -34.81 3.58
N PRO A 82 -2.08 -35.04 2.41
CA PRO A 82 -2.16 -36.31 1.70
C PRO A 82 -1.54 -37.47 2.49
#